data_AF-A0A840R8G8-F1
#
_entry.id   AF-A0A840R8G8-F1
#
_cell.length_a   1.000
_cell.length_b   1.000
_cell.length_c   1.000
_cell.angle_alpha   90.00
_cell.angle_beta   90.00
_cell.angle_gamma   90.00
#
_symmetry.space_group_name_H-M   'P 1'
#
loop_
_entity.id
_entity.type
_entity.pdbx_description
1 polymer ?
#
loop_
_entity_poly.entity_id
_entity_poly.type
_entity_poly.pdbx_seq_one_letter_code
_entity_poly.pdbx_strand_id
1 'polypeptide(L)' 'MKKTLKELGGNAPFIVFDDVSIDNAAAGAMASISAMLEKSECSNRILVQDGIYARFAEKLTIEVKTDVR' A
#
# COMPACT_ATOMS: atom_id res chain seq x y z
N MET A 1 -24.53 -15.42 28.46
CA MET A 1 -23.63 -15.33 27.28
C MET A 1 -22.81 -14.06 27.36
N LYS A 2 -21.48 -14.12 27.17
CA LYS A 2 -20.62 -12.92 27.08
C LYS A 2 -20.62 -12.39 25.64
N LYS A 3 -20.92 -11.10 25.45
CA LYS A 3 -20.70 -10.43 24.16
C LYS A 3 -19.21 -10.25 23.94
N THR A 4 -18.70 -10.69 22.80
CA THR A 4 -17.31 -10.48 22.38
C THR A 4 -17.32 -9.88 20.99
N LEU A 5 -16.44 -8.91 20.77
CA LEU A 5 -16.18 -8.26 19.50
C LEU A 5 -14.70 -8.54 19.18
N LYS A 6 -14.42 -9.00 17.96
CA LYS A 6 -13.10 -9.50 17.57
C LYS A 6 -12.74 -8.93 16.20
N GLU A 7 -11.56 -8.35 16.12
CA GLU A 7 -10.88 -7.98 14.87
C GLU A 7 -9.87 -9.10 14.56
N LEU A 8 -10.08 -9.86 13.48
CA LEU A 8 -9.28 -11.05 13.14
C LEU A 8 -8.21 -10.78 12.08
N GLY A 9 -7.75 -9.53 11.99
CA GLY A 9 -6.83 -9.07 10.96
C GLY A 9 -7.50 -8.81 9.61
N GLY A 10 -6.79 -8.10 8.73
CA GLY A 10 -7.25 -7.71 7.40
C GLY A 10 -6.20 -8.03 6.32
N ASN A 11 -6.66 -8.22 5.07
CA ASN A 11 -5.81 -8.39 3.90
C ASN A 11 -6.02 -7.25 2.89
N ALA A 12 -5.83 -6.02 3.39
CA ALA A 12 -6.22 -4.78 2.73
C ALA A 12 -5.42 -4.53 1.44
N PRO A 13 -6.11 -4.42 0.28
CA PRO A 13 -5.45 -4.09 -0.97
C PRO A 13 -5.29 -2.58 -1.17
N PHE A 14 -4.15 -2.16 -1.71
CA PHE A 14 -3.96 -0.85 -2.33
C PHE A 14 -4.06 -1.02 -3.86
N ILE A 15 -5.06 -0.42 -4.49
CA ILE A 15 -5.34 -0.62 -5.93
C ILE A 15 -4.92 0.63 -6.70
N VAL A 16 -4.14 0.44 -7.77
CA VAL A 16 -3.58 1.50 -8.60
C VAL A 16 -4.06 1.34 -10.04
N PHE A 17 -4.89 2.27 -10.50
CA PHE A 17 -5.37 2.33 -11.87
C PHE A 17 -4.46 3.18 -12.76
N ASP A 18 -4.58 3.01 -14.06
CA ASP A 18 -3.73 3.66 -15.08
C ASP A 18 -3.98 5.17 -15.25
N ASP A 19 -5.06 5.70 -14.69
CA ASP A 19 -5.45 7.11 -14.72
C ASP A 19 -4.84 7.95 -13.58
N VAL A 20 -4.05 7.32 -12.71
CA VAL A 20 -3.43 7.99 -11.55
C VAL A 20 -2.09 8.64 -11.89
N SER A 21 -1.75 9.69 -11.14
CA SER A 21 -0.36 10.16 -11.06
C SER A 21 0.52 9.13 -10.37
N ILE A 22 1.58 8.67 -11.06
CA ILE A 22 2.51 7.66 -10.53
C ILE A 22 3.22 8.15 -9.28
N ASP A 23 3.62 9.43 -9.22
CA ASP A 23 4.28 10.00 -8.04
C ASP A 23 3.33 10.01 -6.83
N ASN A 24 2.09 10.43 -7.03
CA ASN A 24 1.08 10.45 -5.96
C ASN A 24 0.75 9.03 -5.48
N ALA A 25 0.64 8.09 -6.42
CA ALA A 25 0.36 6.69 -6.11
C ALA A 25 1.52 6.06 -5.32
N ALA A 26 2.77 6.33 -5.68
CA ALA A 26 3.94 5.82 -4.96
C ALA A 26 4.03 6.40 -3.53
N ALA A 27 3.80 7.71 -3.36
CA ALA A 27 3.75 8.34 -2.05
C ALA A 27 2.62 7.78 -1.18
N GLY A 28 1.43 7.58 -1.77
CA GLY A 28 0.29 6.95 -1.10
C GLY A 28 0.57 5.49 -0.72
N ALA A 29 1.21 4.73 -1.61
CA ALA A 29 1.63 3.36 -1.33
C ALA A 29 2.64 3.29 -0.17
N MET A 30 3.65 4.15 -0.17
CA MET A 30 4.59 4.29 0.95
C MET A 30 3.87 4.63 2.26
N ALA A 31 2.91 5.56 2.25
CA ALA A 31 2.12 5.88 3.44
C ALA A 31 1.25 4.70 3.90
N SER A 32 0.69 3.93 2.96
CA SER A 32 -0.17 2.78 3.25
C SER A 32 0.60 1.56 3.81
N ILE A 33 1.89 1.44 3.45
CA ILE A 33 2.80 0.39 3.92
C ILE A 33 3.48 0.83 5.23
N SER A 34 3.99 2.06 5.29
CA SER A 34 4.87 2.55 6.38
C SER A 34 4.14 3.03 7.63
N ALA A 35 2.81 2.96 7.69
CA ALA A 35 2.06 3.28 8.90
C ALA A 35 2.18 2.20 9.99
N MET A 36 3.41 1.78 10.34
CA MET A 36 3.78 0.79 11.34
C MET A 36 3.12 -0.58 11.12
N LEU A 37 3.92 -1.62 10.87
CA LEU A 37 3.55 -3.01 10.57
C LEU A 37 2.67 -3.73 11.63
N GLU A 38 2.03 -3.00 12.54
CA GLU A 38 1.27 -3.48 13.69
C GLU A 38 -0.24 -3.17 13.60
N LYS A 39 -0.70 -2.42 12.58
CA LYS A 39 -2.11 -2.07 12.39
C LYS A 39 -2.78 -2.93 11.30
N SER A 40 -3.99 -3.42 11.59
CA SER A 40 -4.74 -4.34 10.70
C SER A 40 -5.23 -3.70 9.39
N GLU A 41 -5.23 -2.36 9.31
CA GLU A 41 -5.63 -1.60 8.14
C GLU A 41 -4.48 -1.27 7.17
N CYS A 42 -3.23 -1.58 7.52
CA CYS A 42 -2.09 -1.35 6.62
C CYS A 42 -2.21 -2.19 5.35
N SER A 43 -1.85 -1.60 4.22
CA SER A 43 -1.91 -2.30 2.94
C SER A 43 -0.81 -3.35 2.89
N ASN A 44 -1.22 -4.61 2.77
CA ASN A 44 -0.32 -5.75 2.71
C ASN A 44 -0.16 -6.31 1.29
N ARG A 45 -0.95 -5.80 0.34
CA ARG A 45 -0.83 -6.09 -1.10
C ARG A 45 -1.11 -4.84 -1.92
N ILE A 46 -0.32 -4.64 -2.96
CA ILE A 46 -0.53 -3.61 -3.97
C ILE A 46 -0.94 -4.29 -5.28
N LEU A 47 -2.10 -3.93 -5.81
CA LEU A 47 -2.61 -4.38 -7.10
C LEU A 47 -2.49 -3.22 -8.08
N VAL A 48 -1.76 -3.42 -9.17
CA VAL A 48 -1.47 -2.37 -10.15
C VAL A 48 -1.98 -2.81 -11.50
N GLN A 49 -2.67 -1.90 -12.21
CA GLN A 49 -3.13 -2.15 -13.56
C GLN A 49 -1.94 -2.31 -14.51
N ASP A 50 -2.04 -3.31 -15.38
CA ASP A 50 -0.93 -3.80 -16.20
C ASP A 50 -0.19 -2.69 -16.99
N GLY A 51 -0.95 -1.75 -17.58
CA GLY A 51 -0.41 -0.65 -18.40
C GLY A 51 0.56 0.29 -17.68
N ILE A 52 0.54 0.35 -16.34
CA ILE A 52 1.43 1.20 -15.54
C ILE A 52 2.34 0.42 -14.60
N TYR A 53 2.28 -0.92 -14.59
CA TYR A 53 2.95 -1.77 -13.61
C TYR A 53 4.46 -1.47 -13.49
N ALA A 54 5.18 -1.50 -14.61
CA ALA A 54 6.63 -1.34 -14.61
C ALA A 54 7.06 0.04 -14.08
N ARG A 55 6.37 1.10 -14.53
CA ARG A 55 6.67 2.49 -14.14
C ARG A 55 6.38 2.73 -12.67
N PHE A 56 5.26 2.20 -12.18
CA PHE A 56 4.91 2.27 -10.77
C PHE A 56 5.91 1.50 -9.89
N ALA A 57 6.28 0.26 -10.27
CA ALA A 57 7.22 -0.55 -9.51
C ALA A 57 8.61 0.08 -9.41
N GLU A 58 9.09 0.68 -10.51
CA GLU A 58 10.36 1.43 -10.52
C GLU A 58 10.28 2.64 -9.58
N LYS A 59 9.24 3.46 -9.70
CA LYS A 59 9.06 4.64 -8.85
C LYS A 59 8.97 4.27 -7.37
N LEU A 60 8.16 3.26 -7.03
CA LEU A 60 8.04 2.79 -5.66
C LEU A 60 9.38 2.28 -5.11
N THR A 61 10.17 1.59 -5.92
CA THR A 61 11.52 1.12 -5.53
C THR A 61 12.47 2.27 -5.22
N ILE A 62 12.43 3.33 -6.02
CA ILE A 62 13.22 4.54 -5.77
C ILE A 62 12.80 5.14 -4.44
N GLU A 63 11.50 5.35 -4.24
CA GLU A 63 10.96 5.97 -3.04
C GLU A 63 11.33 5.18 -1.76
N VAL A 64 11.21 3.85 -1.79
CA VAL A 64 11.64 2.96 -0.69
C VAL A 64 13.13 3.11 -0.39
N LYS A 65 14.00 3.19 -1.40
CA LYS A 65 15.45 3.32 -1.21
C LYS A 65 15.85 4.70 -0.67
N THR A 66 15.08 5.72 -1.02
CA THR A 66 15.35 7.11 -0.60
C THR A 66 14.71 7.46 0.75
N ASP A 67 13.73 6.68 1.21
CA ASP A 67 13.12 6.84 2.53
C ASP A 67 14.11 6.36 3.60
N VAL A 68 15.06 7.24 3.95
CA VAL A 68 16.01 7.04 5.06
C VAL A 68 15.28 7.35 6.36
N ARG A 69 14.50 6.38 6.85
CA ARG A 69 13.96 6.38 8.22
C ARG A 69 14.63 5.32 9.06
#